data_AF-A0A944SHY0-F1
#
_entry.id   AF-A0A944SHY0-F1
#
_cell.length_a   1.000
_cell.length_b   1.000
_cell.length_c   1.000
_cell.angle_alpha   90.00
_cell.angle_beta   90.00
_cell.angle_gamma   90.00
#
_symmetry.space_group_name_H-M   'P 1'
#
loop_
_entity.id
_entity.type
_entity.pdbx_description
1 polymer ?
#
loop_
_entity_poly.entity_id
_entity_poly.type
_entity_poly.pdbx_seq_one_letter_code
_entity_poly.pdbx_strand_id
1 'polypeptide(L)'
;MTVEDLAGLKVRFRGLGGRVLEKLDVETRELGDDEVFSALESGTIDAAEFSMPSVDFQLGVHKMAKHYYFPGWHRPSTLFELMVNLELWEALPSTAKARVETVCGDNIRHGLAEGEATQFAALKNIYSTGVEIHRWPAEIIAALEQAWSQVVVEQSKNDKDFKRVWNSLAAFREDYSIWRELGRP
;
A
#
# COMPACT_ATOMS: atom_id res chain seq x y z
N MET A 1 14.41 16.12 -2.81
CA MET A 1 14.65 14.70 -2.55
C MET A 1 15.05 14.06 -3.86
N THR A 2 16.22 13.44 -3.91
CA THR A 2 16.68 12.60 -5.03
C THR A 2 16.67 11.13 -4.60
N VAL A 3 17.16 10.22 -5.45
CA VAL A 3 17.30 8.81 -5.08
C VAL A 3 18.35 8.64 -3.97
N GLU A 4 19.43 9.42 -4.01
CA GLU A 4 20.50 9.39 -3.01
C GLU A 4 20.02 9.82 -1.62
N ASP A 5 19.06 10.74 -1.56
CA ASP A 5 18.44 11.17 -0.30
C ASP A 5 17.65 10.04 0.40
N LEU A 6 17.33 8.94 -0.29
CA LEU A 6 16.68 7.76 0.30
C LEU A 6 17.67 6.88 1.06
N ALA A 7 18.93 6.85 0.63
CA ALA A 7 19.92 5.94 1.19
C ALA A 7 20.16 6.22 2.67
N GLY A 8 20.10 5.17 3.50
CA GLY A 8 20.28 5.24 4.95
C GLY A 8 19.05 5.74 5.73
N LEU A 9 17.94 6.09 5.06
CA LEU A 9 16.70 6.37 5.78
C LEU A 9 16.23 5.13 6.53
N LYS A 10 15.91 5.27 7.82
CA LYS A 10 15.28 4.23 8.63
C LYS A 10 13.78 4.33 8.47
N VAL A 11 13.17 3.48 7.65
CA VAL A 11 11.75 3.56 7.33
C VAL A 11 10.98 2.40 7.92
N ARG A 12 9.93 2.69 8.69
CA ARG A 12 8.97 1.65 9.05
C ARG A 12 8.17 1.26 7.81
N PHE A 13 8.32 0.02 7.37
CA PHE A 13 7.65 -0.51 6.18
C PHE A 13 7.36 -2.00 6.33
N ARG A 14 6.20 -2.47 5.84
CA ARG A 14 5.82 -3.90 5.88
C ARG A 14 5.76 -4.53 4.49
N GLY A 15 6.17 -5.79 4.41
CA GLY A 15 5.99 -6.63 3.22
C GLY A 15 6.88 -6.25 2.04
N LEU A 16 6.40 -6.52 0.82
CA LEU A 16 7.22 -6.42 -0.40
C LEU A 16 7.75 -5.02 -0.72
N GLY A 17 7.04 -3.96 -0.33
CA GLY A 17 7.54 -2.60 -0.52
C GLY A 17 8.78 -2.29 0.33
N GLY A 18 8.94 -2.95 1.48
CA GLY A 18 10.18 -2.86 2.26
C GLY A 18 11.37 -3.39 1.46
N ARG A 19 11.21 -4.56 0.83
CA ARG A 19 12.22 -5.14 -0.06
C ARG A 19 12.56 -4.26 -1.26
N VAL A 20 11.61 -3.47 -1.75
CA VAL A 20 11.86 -2.48 -2.82
C VAL A 20 12.72 -1.34 -2.31
N LEU A 21 12.39 -0.80 -1.13
CA LEU A 21 13.16 0.28 -0.50
C LEU A 21 14.60 -0.17 -0.15
N GLU A 22 14.78 -1.41 0.29
CA GLU A 22 16.10 -2.00 0.55
C GLU A 22 17.01 -2.03 -0.69
N LYS A 23 16.45 -2.11 -1.91
CA LYS A 23 17.24 -2.00 -3.16
C LYS A 23 17.74 -0.58 -3.44
N LEU A 24 17.20 0.40 -2.73
CA LEU A 24 17.58 1.82 -2.77
C LEU A 24 18.32 2.22 -1.48
N ASP A 25 18.93 1.25 -0.80
CA ASP A 25 19.73 1.42 0.42
C ASP A 25 18.97 2.04 1.61
N VAL A 26 17.64 1.93 1.62
CA VAL A 26 16.80 2.32 2.76
C VAL A 26 16.83 1.20 3.81
N GLU A 27 17.04 1.56 5.07
CA GLU A 27 16.95 0.63 6.20
C GLU A 27 15.48 0.42 6.60
N THR A 28 14.90 -0.73 6.25
CA THR A 28 13.49 -0.99 6.60
C THR A 28 13.36 -1.68 7.96
N ARG A 29 12.32 -1.30 8.71
CA ARG A 29 11.99 -1.92 10.01
C ARG A 29 10.52 -2.29 10.05
N GLU A 30 10.23 -3.49 10.52
CA GLU A 30 8.87 -3.88 10.90
C GLU A 30 8.65 -3.54 12.37
N LEU A 31 7.67 -2.67 12.63
CA LEU A 31 7.24 -2.27 13.97
C LEU A 31 5.72 -2.45 14.08
N GLY A 32 5.26 -2.74 15.30
CA GLY A 32 3.84 -2.69 15.66
C GLY A 32 3.27 -1.29 15.45
N ASP A 33 1.98 -1.18 15.14
CA ASP A 33 1.35 0.11 14.85
C ASP A 33 1.39 1.06 16.07
N ASP A 34 1.41 0.51 17.28
CA ASP A 34 1.54 1.21 18.56
C ASP A 34 2.96 1.73 18.86
N GLU A 35 3.98 1.15 18.24
CA GLU A 35 5.40 1.54 18.43
C GLU A 35 5.83 2.66 17.49
N VAL A 36 5.14 2.85 16.36
CA VAL A 36 5.58 3.77 15.29
C VAL A 36 5.71 5.20 15.80
N PHE A 37 4.79 5.66 16.64
CA PHE A 37 4.81 7.03 17.14
C PHE A 37 5.99 7.29 18.08
N SER A 38 6.27 6.41 19.04
CA SER A 38 7.45 6.58 19.90
C SER A 38 8.74 6.41 19.09
N ALA A 39 8.75 5.57 18.06
CA ALA A 39 9.91 5.38 17.20
C ALA A 39 10.21 6.63 16.35
N LEU A 40 9.19 7.31 15.83
CA LEU A 40 9.32 8.61 15.16
C LEU A 40 9.78 9.70 16.14
N GLU A 41 9.15 9.79 17.32
CA GLU A 41 9.48 10.81 18.33
C GLU A 41 10.93 10.67 18.85
N SER A 42 11.40 9.43 19.04
CA SER A 42 12.78 9.14 19.47
C SER A 42 13.81 9.24 18.34
N GLY A 43 13.39 9.39 17.08
CA GLY A 43 14.29 9.35 15.91
C GLY A 43 14.87 7.97 15.60
N THR A 44 14.30 6.91 16.18
CA THR A 44 14.69 5.52 15.89
C THR A 44 14.32 5.12 14.46
N ILE A 45 13.27 5.74 13.90
CA ILE A 45 12.92 5.73 12.47
C ILE A 45 12.76 7.17 11.99
N ASP A 46 13.02 7.40 10.71
CA ASP A 46 12.94 8.72 10.06
C ASP A 46 11.61 8.90 9.32
N ALA A 47 10.97 7.81 8.87
CA ALA A 47 9.67 7.83 8.21
C ALA A 47 8.87 6.55 8.45
N ALA A 48 7.57 6.61 8.16
CA ALA A 48 6.65 5.48 8.26
C ALA A 48 5.55 5.54 7.19
N GLU A 49 5.08 4.36 6.78
CA GLU A 49 3.84 4.21 6.00
C GLU A 49 2.71 3.66 6.86
N PHE A 50 1.49 4.13 6.60
CA PHE A 50 0.26 3.69 7.27
C PHE A 50 -0.82 3.30 6.25
N SER A 51 -1.71 4.23 5.88
CA SER A 51 -2.91 3.93 5.09
C SER A 51 -3.26 5.09 4.15
N MET A 52 -4.55 5.37 4.01
CA MET A 52 -5.10 6.46 3.21
C MET A 52 -5.31 7.72 4.08
N PRO A 53 -5.38 8.92 3.48
CA PRO A 53 -5.55 10.18 4.21
C PRO A 53 -6.63 10.17 5.30
N SER A 54 -7.80 9.56 5.04
CA SER A 54 -8.90 9.48 6.02
C SER A 54 -8.51 8.72 7.27
N VAL A 55 -7.82 7.58 7.12
CA VAL A 55 -7.32 6.76 8.23
C VAL A 55 -6.15 7.45 8.92
N ASP A 56 -5.17 7.94 8.16
CA ASP A 56 -3.97 8.59 8.71
C ASP A 56 -4.32 9.85 9.53
N PHE A 57 -5.34 10.60 9.10
CA PHE A 57 -5.85 11.74 9.86
C PHE A 57 -6.48 11.31 11.19
N GLN A 58 -7.32 10.26 11.18
CA GLN A 58 -7.93 9.70 12.39
C GLN A 58 -6.89 9.17 13.37
N LEU A 59 -5.83 8.54 12.87
CA LEU A 59 -4.70 8.06 13.66
C LEU A 59 -3.79 9.19 14.18
N GLY A 60 -3.96 10.42 13.69
CA GLY A 60 -3.20 11.57 14.18
C GLY A 60 -1.79 11.71 13.59
N VAL A 61 -1.49 11.04 12.46
CA VAL A 61 -0.16 11.04 11.83
C VAL A 61 0.36 12.46 11.55
N HIS A 62 -0.54 13.37 11.18
CA HIS A 62 -0.26 14.80 10.94
C HIS A 62 0.36 15.55 12.13
N LYS A 63 0.17 15.04 13.36
CA LYS A 63 0.78 15.63 14.55
C LYS A 63 2.27 15.33 14.62
N MET A 64 2.71 14.22 14.01
CA MET A 64 4.06 13.65 14.16
C MET A 64 4.94 13.86 12.92
N ALA A 65 4.36 13.80 11.72
CA ALA A 65 5.10 13.99 10.47
C ALA A 65 4.68 15.29 9.77
N LYS A 66 5.67 16.05 9.27
CA LYS A 66 5.44 17.31 8.54
C LYS A 66 5.46 17.16 7.03
N HIS A 67 5.97 16.04 6.52
CA HIS A 67 6.03 15.74 5.09
C HIS A 67 5.18 14.51 4.79
N TYR A 68 4.24 14.63 3.85
CA TYR A 68 3.33 13.55 3.46
C TYR A 68 3.39 13.32 1.95
N TYR A 69 3.91 12.17 1.53
CA TYR A 69 4.29 11.92 0.13
C TYR A 69 3.26 11.06 -0.64
N PHE A 70 3.04 11.40 -1.91
CA PHE A 70 2.14 10.70 -2.83
C PHE A 70 2.76 10.42 -4.20
N PRO A 71 2.31 9.37 -4.91
CA PRO A 71 1.35 8.35 -4.46
C PRO A 71 1.94 7.36 -3.44
N GLY A 72 1.07 6.62 -2.75
CA GLY A 72 1.45 5.38 -2.06
C GLY A 72 1.74 4.28 -3.09
N TRP A 73 2.92 4.34 -3.70
CA TRP A 73 3.35 3.50 -4.83
C TRP A 73 3.30 2.00 -4.54
N HIS A 74 3.50 1.61 -3.27
CA HIS A 74 3.55 0.22 -2.82
C HIS A 74 2.18 -0.43 -2.65
N ARG A 75 1.14 0.38 -2.41
CA ARG A 75 -0.23 -0.07 -2.15
C ARG A 75 -1.24 0.80 -2.92
N PRO A 76 -1.29 0.70 -4.26
CA PRO A 76 -2.22 1.46 -5.09
C PRO A 76 -3.69 1.05 -4.86
N SER A 77 -3.92 -0.12 -4.30
CA SER A 77 -5.22 -0.59 -3.81
C SER A 77 -4.97 -1.56 -2.65
N THR A 78 -5.85 -1.55 -1.66
CA THR A 78 -5.87 -2.53 -0.57
C THR A 78 -7.21 -3.25 -0.58
N LEU A 79 -7.17 -4.58 -0.56
CA LEU A 79 -8.36 -5.43 -0.45
C LEU A 79 -8.27 -6.18 0.87
N PHE A 80 -9.39 -6.27 1.58
CA PHE A 80 -9.51 -7.09 2.78
C PHE A 80 -10.11 -8.44 2.44
N GLU A 81 -9.69 -9.46 3.17
CA GLU A 81 -10.06 -10.84 2.92
C GLU A 81 -10.82 -11.41 4.13
N LEU A 82 -11.89 -12.16 3.87
CA LEU A 82 -12.51 -13.00 4.88
C LEU A 82 -11.94 -14.41 4.76
N MET A 83 -11.12 -14.81 5.73
CA MET A 83 -10.63 -16.19 5.83
C MET A 83 -11.61 -17.04 6.64
N VAL A 84 -12.04 -18.16 6.06
CA VAL A 84 -12.96 -19.11 6.70
C VAL A 84 -12.29 -20.49 6.73
N ASN A 85 -12.43 -21.21 7.84
CA ASN A 85 -12.01 -22.61 7.91
C ASN A 85 -12.73 -23.43 6.82
N LEU A 86 -11.98 -24.24 6.08
CA LEU A 86 -12.50 -24.94 4.91
C LEU A 86 -13.60 -25.96 5.27
N GLU A 87 -13.44 -26.73 6.35
CA GLU A 87 -14.44 -27.73 6.76
C GLU A 87 -15.76 -27.06 7.16
N LEU A 88 -15.67 -25.96 7.92
CA LEU A 88 -16.85 -25.16 8.28
C LEU A 88 -17.50 -24.55 7.05
N TRP A 89 -16.70 -24.01 6.12
CA TRP A 89 -17.21 -23.49 4.87
C TRP A 89 -17.94 -24.57 4.09
N GLU A 90 -17.33 -25.74 3.91
CA GLU A 90 -17.90 -26.85 3.15
C GLU A 90 -19.21 -27.36 3.76
N ALA A 91 -19.31 -27.39 5.09
CA ALA A 91 -20.50 -27.77 5.83
C ALA A 91 -21.67 -26.79 5.71
N LEU A 92 -21.44 -25.56 5.25
CA LEU A 92 -22.52 -24.58 5.06
C LEU A 92 -23.47 -25.00 3.93
N PRO A 93 -24.79 -24.83 4.10
CA PRO A 93 -25.75 -24.91 3.00
C PRO A 93 -25.36 -23.95 1.86
N SER A 94 -25.69 -24.31 0.62
CA SER A 94 -25.39 -23.49 -0.57
C SER A 94 -25.94 -22.06 -0.45
N THR A 95 -27.10 -21.90 0.19
CA THR A 95 -27.71 -20.58 0.44
C THR A 95 -26.91 -19.73 1.43
N ALA A 96 -26.25 -20.35 2.41
CA ALA A 96 -25.38 -19.64 3.35
C ALA A 96 -24.06 -19.24 2.69
N LYS A 97 -23.44 -20.12 1.90
CA LYS A 97 -22.24 -19.81 1.09
C LYS A 97 -22.49 -18.60 0.18
N ALA A 98 -23.58 -18.64 -0.58
CA ALA A 98 -23.95 -17.56 -1.49
C ALA A 98 -24.17 -16.22 -0.77
N ARG A 99 -24.75 -16.23 0.45
CA ARG A 99 -24.91 -15.02 1.26
C ARG A 99 -23.57 -14.44 1.69
N VAL A 100 -22.65 -15.27 2.17
CA VAL A 100 -21.31 -14.82 2.56
C VAL A 100 -20.58 -14.21 1.37
N GLU A 101 -20.55 -14.90 0.23
CA GLU A 101 -19.93 -14.39 -1.01
C GLU A 101 -20.53 -13.05 -1.45
N THR A 102 -21.87 -12.92 -1.39
CA THR A 102 -22.57 -11.69 -1.74
C THR A 102 -22.19 -10.53 -0.82
N VAL A 103 -22.19 -10.76 0.50
CA VAL A 103 -21.86 -9.72 1.49
C VAL A 103 -20.38 -9.33 1.38
N CYS A 104 -19.46 -10.27 1.18
CA CYS A 104 -18.05 -9.96 0.93
C CYS A 104 -17.89 -9.09 -0.32
N GLY A 105 -18.58 -9.44 -1.41
CA GLY A 105 -18.55 -8.65 -2.64
C GLY A 105 -19.15 -7.25 -2.48
N ASP A 106 -20.24 -7.11 -1.73
CA ASP A 106 -20.85 -5.80 -1.43
C ASP A 106 -19.93 -4.94 -0.55
N ASN A 107 -19.32 -5.55 0.48
CA ASN A 107 -18.38 -4.85 1.36
C ASN A 107 -17.17 -4.29 0.58
N ILE A 108 -16.61 -5.04 -0.37
CA ILE A 108 -15.52 -4.55 -1.23
C ILE A 108 -15.99 -3.35 -2.06
N ARG A 109 -17.17 -3.43 -2.70
CA ARG A 109 -17.70 -2.34 -3.53
C ARG A 109 -17.98 -1.08 -2.70
N HIS A 110 -18.60 -1.26 -1.54
CA HIS A 110 -18.87 -0.18 -0.62
C HIS A 110 -17.58 0.46 -0.13
N GLY A 111 -16.61 -0.34 0.32
CA GLY A 111 -15.33 0.15 0.84
C GLY A 111 -14.51 0.91 -0.20
N LEU A 112 -14.53 0.49 -1.48
CA LEU A 112 -13.89 1.25 -2.56
C LEU A 112 -14.57 2.61 -2.79
N ALA A 113 -15.91 2.66 -2.79
CA ALA A 113 -16.67 3.88 -3.02
C ALA A 113 -16.54 4.88 -1.86
N GLU A 114 -16.72 4.40 -0.62
CA GLU A 114 -16.55 5.20 0.59
C GLU A 114 -15.09 5.64 0.76
N GLY A 115 -14.15 4.73 0.51
CA GLY A 115 -12.73 4.99 0.52
C GLY A 115 -12.40 6.19 -0.36
N GLU A 116 -12.76 6.17 -1.63
CA GLU A 116 -12.49 7.30 -2.54
C GLU A 116 -13.17 8.61 -2.08
N ALA A 117 -14.45 8.54 -1.70
CA ALA A 117 -15.24 9.72 -1.34
C ALA A 117 -14.72 10.45 -0.08
N THR A 118 -14.10 9.73 0.86
CA THR A 118 -13.68 10.28 2.16
C THR A 118 -12.30 10.94 2.14
N GLN A 119 -11.46 10.69 1.12
CA GLN A 119 -10.08 11.17 1.12
C GLN A 119 -9.95 12.69 1.02
N PHE A 120 -10.81 13.34 0.24
CA PHE A 120 -10.74 14.79 0.02
C PHE A 120 -10.90 15.59 1.31
N ALA A 121 -11.89 15.25 2.14
CA ALA A 121 -12.14 15.95 3.40
C ALA A 121 -10.94 15.79 4.36
N ALA A 122 -10.36 14.59 4.42
CA ALA A 122 -9.19 14.32 5.23
C ALA A 122 -7.95 15.09 4.77
N LEU A 123 -7.71 15.16 3.46
CA LEU A 123 -6.60 15.95 2.89
C LEU A 123 -6.73 17.45 3.21
N LYS A 124 -7.94 18.01 3.14
CA LYS A 124 -8.17 19.41 3.59
C LYS A 124 -7.80 19.61 5.05
N ASN A 125 -8.17 18.67 5.91
CA ASN A 125 -7.85 18.74 7.33
C ASN A 125 -6.35 18.60 7.56
N ILE A 126 -5.68 17.62 6.94
CA ILE A 126 -4.22 17.44 7.02
C ILE A 126 -3.51 18.72 6.58
N TYR A 127 -3.89 19.30 5.44
CA TYR A 127 -3.32 20.54 4.94
C TYR A 127 -3.48 21.71 5.94
N SER A 128 -4.65 21.83 6.58
CA SER A 128 -4.91 22.88 7.57
C SER A 128 -4.04 22.80 8.83
N THR A 129 -3.42 21.63 9.10
CA THR A 129 -2.49 21.44 10.23
C THR A 129 -1.06 21.87 9.92
N GLY A 130 -0.79 22.33 8.68
CA GLY A 130 0.53 22.75 8.22
C GLY A 130 1.42 21.59 7.76
N VAL A 131 0.87 20.40 7.52
CA VAL A 131 1.59 19.31 6.87
C VAL A 131 1.79 19.64 5.39
N GLU A 132 3.02 19.51 4.91
CA GLU A 132 3.35 19.67 3.51
C GLU A 132 3.08 18.39 2.74
N ILE A 133 2.24 18.48 1.71
CA ILE A 133 1.90 17.36 0.83
C ILE A 133 2.84 17.39 -0.38
N HIS A 134 3.57 16.31 -0.57
CA HIS A 134 4.59 16.16 -1.60
C HIS A 134 4.15 15.17 -2.68
N ARG A 135 4.60 15.42 -3.92
CA ARG A 135 4.63 14.39 -4.97
C ARG A 135 6.04 13.83 -5.05
N TRP A 136 6.17 12.53 -5.19
CA TRP A 136 7.47 11.92 -5.48
C TRP A 136 8.00 12.47 -6.81
N PRO A 137 9.29 12.87 -6.87
CA PRO A 137 9.99 13.11 -8.12
C PRO A 137 9.89 11.91 -9.06
N ALA A 138 9.79 12.18 -10.36
CA ALA A 138 9.64 11.14 -11.37
C ALA A 138 10.81 10.13 -11.37
N GLU A 139 12.03 10.62 -11.12
CA GLU A 139 13.23 9.79 -10.98
C GLU A 139 13.15 8.80 -9.81
N ILE A 140 12.54 9.20 -8.67
CA ILE A 140 12.34 8.30 -7.53
C ILE A 140 11.29 7.24 -7.87
N ILE A 141 10.19 7.61 -8.54
CA ILE A 141 9.20 6.64 -9.01
C ILE A 141 9.82 5.62 -9.97
N ALA A 142 10.63 6.07 -10.93
CA ALA A 142 11.32 5.18 -11.85
C ALA A 142 12.29 4.22 -11.14
N ALA A 143 13.04 4.73 -10.14
CA ALA A 143 13.93 3.90 -9.32
C ALA A 143 13.15 2.83 -8.52
N LEU A 144 12.00 3.20 -7.93
CA LEU A 144 11.12 2.28 -7.21
C LEU A 144 10.54 1.20 -8.14
N GLU A 145 10.13 1.56 -9.36
CA GLU A 145 9.64 0.59 -10.37
C GLU A 145 10.74 -0.38 -10.82
N GLN A 146 11.97 0.11 -11.01
CA GLN A 146 13.11 -0.73 -11.35
C GLN A 146 13.46 -1.68 -10.20
N ALA A 147 13.48 -1.19 -8.97
CA ALA A 147 13.69 -2.01 -7.78
C ALA A 147 12.60 -3.07 -7.60
N TRP A 148 11.33 -2.72 -7.83
CA TRP A 148 10.22 -3.68 -7.85
C TRP A 148 10.41 -4.78 -8.89
N SER A 149 10.87 -4.44 -10.08
CA SER A 149 11.16 -5.42 -11.14
C SER A 149 12.22 -6.44 -10.70
N GLN A 150 13.23 -6.01 -9.96
CA GLN A 150 14.24 -6.92 -9.39
C GLN A 150 13.64 -7.82 -8.30
N VAL A 151 12.87 -7.24 -7.36
CA VAL A 151 12.22 -7.99 -6.28
C VAL A 151 11.31 -9.09 -6.85
N VAL A 152 10.49 -8.76 -7.85
CA VAL A 152 9.61 -9.73 -8.52
C VAL A 152 10.38 -10.91 -9.11
N VAL A 153 11.51 -10.64 -9.78
CA VAL A 153 12.36 -11.69 -10.36
C VAL A 153 12.92 -12.59 -9.27
N GLU A 154 13.37 -12.01 -8.16
CA GLU A 154 13.90 -12.75 -7.01
C GLU A 154 12.82 -13.61 -6.34
N GLN A 155 11.66 -13.04 -6.04
CA GLN A 155 10.54 -13.77 -5.43
C GLN A 155 10.03 -14.89 -6.34
N SER A 156 9.89 -14.64 -7.64
CA SER A 156 9.42 -15.63 -8.62
C SER A 156 10.39 -16.81 -8.82
N LYS A 157 11.68 -16.63 -8.53
CA LYS A 157 12.66 -17.73 -8.55
C LYS A 157 12.52 -18.65 -7.35
N ASN A 158 12.14 -18.09 -6.21
CA ASN A 158 12.13 -18.78 -4.91
C ASN A 158 10.75 -19.37 -4.56
N ASP A 159 9.67 -18.84 -5.14
CA ASP A 159 8.30 -19.25 -4.83
C ASP A 159 7.47 -19.45 -6.11
N LYS A 160 6.99 -20.69 -6.29
CA LYS A 160 6.18 -21.09 -7.44
C LYS A 160 4.78 -20.45 -7.43
N ASP A 161 4.19 -20.27 -6.27
CA ASP A 161 2.88 -19.62 -6.14
C ASP A 161 3.00 -18.12 -6.35
N PHE A 162 4.04 -17.49 -5.82
CA PHE A 162 4.36 -16.10 -6.15
C PHE A 162 4.48 -15.92 -7.67
N LYS A 163 5.28 -16.77 -8.32
CA LYS A 163 5.47 -16.72 -9.79
C LYS A 163 4.16 -16.88 -10.54
N ARG A 164 3.31 -17.83 -10.13
CA ARG A 164 2.00 -18.09 -10.74
C ARG A 164 1.09 -16.87 -10.63
N VAL A 165 0.96 -16.29 -9.43
CA VAL A 165 0.12 -15.11 -9.18
C VAL A 165 0.66 -13.89 -9.92
N TRP A 166 1.97 -13.66 -9.88
CA TRP A 166 2.60 -12.56 -10.58
C TRP A 166 2.38 -12.63 -12.10
N ASN A 167 2.56 -13.81 -12.70
CA ASN A 167 2.33 -13.99 -14.13
C ASN A 167 0.87 -13.67 -14.51
N SER A 168 -0.09 -14.09 -13.69
CA SER A 168 -1.51 -13.75 -13.91
C SER A 168 -1.77 -12.25 -13.83
N LEU A 169 -1.18 -11.56 -12.83
CA LEU A 169 -1.32 -10.11 -12.66
C LEU A 169 -0.63 -9.32 -13.77
N ALA A 170 0.56 -9.75 -14.19
CA ALA A 170 1.34 -9.12 -15.25
C ALA A 170 0.60 -9.19 -16.60
N ALA A 171 0.06 -10.36 -16.95
CA ALA A 171 -0.74 -10.53 -18.17
C ALA A 171 -1.97 -9.60 -18.16
N PHE A 172 -2.71 -9.54 -17.04
CA PHE A 172 -3.84 -8.62 -16.93
C PHE A 172 -3.42 -7.14 -17.08
N ARG A 173 -2.29 -6.74 -16.48
CA ARG A 173 -1.80 -5.35 -16.58
C ARG A 173 -1.36 -4.98 -17.99
N GLU A 174 -0.80 -5.92 -18.73
CA GLU A 174 -0.47 -5.76 -20.14
C GLU A 174 -1.73 -5.50 -20.96
N ASP A 175 -2.75 -6.35 -20.84
CA ASP A 175 -4.04 -6.16 -21.53
C ASP A 175 -4.74 -4.86 -21.11
N TYR A 176 -4.73 -4.56 -19.80
CA TYR A 176 -5.36 -3.37 -19.23
C TYR A 176 -4.65 -2.07 -19.63
N SER A 177 -3.38 -2.13 -20.06
CA SER A 177 -2.63 -0.95 -20.49
C SER A 177 -3.34 -0.21 -21.63
N ILE A 178 -3.97 -0.94 -22.55
CA ILE A 178 -4.78 -0.40 -23.65
C ILE A 178 -5.87 0.53 -23.12
N TRP A 179 -6.62 0.08 -22.12
CA TRP A 179 -7.66 0.90 -21.50
C TRP A 179 -7.05 2.04 -20.68
N ARG A 180 -5.97 1.79 -19.93
CA ARG A 180 -5.33 2.81 -19.09
C ARG A 180 -4.83 4.01 -19.90
N GLU A 181 -4.26 3.77 -21.09
CA GLU A 181 -3.73 4.82 -21.96
C GLU A 181 -4.80 5.65 -22.66
N LEU A 182 -5.98 5.06 -22.91
CA LEU A 182 -7.08 5.73 -23.63
C LEU A 182 -8.16 6.31 -22.70
N GLY A 183 -8.34 5.71 -21.51
CA GLY A 183 -9.52 5.89 -20.66
C GLY A 183 -9.43 7.04 -19.65
N ARG A 184 -8.30 7.74 -19.57
CA ARG A 184 -8.14 8.95 -18.75
C ARG A 184 -7.44 10.04 -19.58
N PRO A 185 -7.84 11.31 -19.44
CA PRO A 185 -7.19 12.42 -20.14
C PRO A 185 -5.73 12.60 -19.73
#